data_AF-A0AAN1MXK2-F1
#
_entry.id   AF-A0AAN1MXK2-F1
#
_cell.length_a   1.000
_cell.length_b   1.000
_cell.length_c   1.000
_cell.angle_alpha   90.00
_cell.angle_beta   90.00
_cell.angle_gamma   90.00
#
_symmetry.space_group_name_H-M   'P 1'
#
loop_
_entity.id
_entity.type
_entity.pdbx_description
1 polymer ?
#
loop_
_entity_poly.entity_id
_entity_poly.type
_entity_poly.pdbx_seq_one_letter_code
_entity_poly.pdbx_strand_id
1 'polypeptide(L)'
;MRLWVIRTRIEVLNLCIQKMIETLKQEAKKELFSKMAIVTFGGNGAVLHTDFGDIKNINFKPLSTSGGTPLDQAFRLAKDLIEDKDTFPTKFYKPYSILVSDGEPNNDKWQEPLFNFHHDGRSAKSVCWSIFIGDRNDNPQVNKDFGKDGVFYTDDVEKLVKLFEIMTQTISKGSASIKKLNWIP
;
A
#
# COMPACT_ATOMS: atom_id res chain seq x y z
N MET A 1 -28.93 -7.66 -8.02
CA MET A 1 -28.40 -6.70 -9.01
C MET A 1 -26.90 -6.52 -8.72
N ARG A 2 -26.01 -7.15 -9.50
CA ARG A 2 -24.55 -7.15 -9.22
C ARG A 2 -23.93 -5.83 -9.70
N LEU A 3 -23.53 -4.99 -8.75
CA LEU A 3 -22.89 -3.66 -8.91
C LEU A 3 -21.47 -3.68 -9.54
N TRP A 4 -21.07 -4.77 -10.20
CA TRP A 4 -19.66 -5.08 -10.50
C TRP A 4 -19.27 -5.07 -11.99
N VAL A 5 -20.13 -4.60 -12.91
CA VAL A 5 -19.87 -4.74 -14.36
C VAL A 5 -19.29 -3.47 -15.02
N ILE A 6 -19.22 -2.31 -14.34
CA ILE A 6 -18.75 -1.05 -14.95
C ILE A 6 -17.90 -0.23 -13.95
N ARG A 7 -16.77 -0.76 -13.49
CA ARG A 7 -15.84 0.01 -12.65
C ARG A 7 -14.46 0.03 -13.29
N THR A 8 -13.87 1.21 -13.37
CA THR A 8 -12.47 1.44 -13.74
C THR A 8 -11.53 0.91 -12.65
N ARG A 9 -10.26 0.66 -13.01
CA ARG A 9 -9.22 0.19 -12.05
C ARG A 9 -9.12 1.08 -10.81
N ILE A 10 -9.21 2.41 -10.99
CA ILE A 10 -9.15 3.37 -9.89
C ILE A 10 -10.41 3.34 -9.00
N GLU A 11 -11.61 3.15 -9.57
CA GLU A 11 -12.84 3.00 -8.78
C GLU A 11 -12.83 1.73 -7.93
N VAL A 12 -12.25 0.64 -8.46
CA VAL A 12 -12.07 -0.60 -7.72
C VAL A 12 -11.04 -0.41 -6.61
N LEU A 13 -9.90 0.22 -6.89
CA LEU A 13 -8.89 0.52 -5.87
C LEU A 13 -9.47 1.37 -4.74
N ASN A 14 -10.23 2.43 -5.07
CA ASN A 14 -10.93 3.26 -4.10
C ASN A 14 -11.89 2.46 -3.23
N LEU A 15 -12.67 1.56 -3.83
CA LEU A 15 -13.57 0.68 -3.08
C LEU A 15 -12.80 -0.27 -2.15
N CYS A 16 -11.67 -0.81 -2.60
CA CYS A 16 -10.83 -1.71 -1.81
C CYS A 16 -10.22 -0.99 -0.60
N ILE A 17 -9.65 0.20 -0.80
CA ILE A 17 -9.11 1.04 0.28
C ILE A 17 -10.20 1.40 1.28
N GLN A 18 -11.37 1.83 0.80
CA GLN A 18 -12.48 2.18 1.68
C GLN A 18 -12.94 0.98 2.53
N LYS A 19 -13.11 -0.20 1.94
CA LYS A 19 -13.44 -1.42 2.67
C LYS A 19 -12.37 -1.84 3.67
N MET A 20 -11.10 -1.69 3.32
CA MET A 20 -9.98 -1.94 4.22
C MET A 20 -10.06 -1.02 5.45
N ILE A 21 -10.27 0.28 5.23
CA ILE A 21 -10.43 1.28 6.31
C ILE A 21 -11.62 0.91 7.19
N GLU A 22 -12.79 0.62 6.62
CA GLU A 22 -13.99 0.23 7.37
C GLU A 22 -13.79 -1.03 8.20
N THR A 23 -13.12 -2.04 7.63
CA THR A 23 -12.82 -3.29 8.33
C THR A 23 -11.83 -3.06 9.49
N LEU A 24 -10.76 -2.30 9.24
CA LEU A 24 -9.79 -1.96 10.28
C LEU A 24 -10.41 -1.11 11.39
N LYS A 25 -11.36 -0.20 11.08
CA LYS A 25 -12.15 0.53 12.08
C LYS A 25 -12.94 -0.42 12.99
N GLN A 26 -13.54 -1.46 12.44
CA GLN A 26 -14.31 -2.46 13.21
C GLN A 26 -13.41 -3.36 14.08
N GLU A 27 -12.23 -3.69 13.58
CA GLU A 27 -11.25 -4.54 14.26
C GLU A 27 -10.39 -3.77 15.28
N ALA A 28 -10.45 -2.44 15.31
CA ALA A 28 -9.73 -1.55 16.22
C ALA A 28 -10.26 -1.62 17.68
N LYS A 29 -10.17 -2.81 18.29
CA LYS A 29 -10.60 -3.15 19.65
C LYS A 29 -9.46 -3.07 20.69
N LYS A 30 -8.20 -2.91 20.26
CA LYS A 30 -7.03 -2.78 21.15
C LYS A 30 -6.22 -1.55 20.72
N GLU A 31 -5.91 -0.65 21.66
CA GLU A 31 -5.26 0.68 21.48
C GLU A 31 -3.85 0.68 20.85
N LEU A 32 -3.40 -0.43 20.28
CA LEU A 32 -2.06 -0.61 19.71
C LEU A 32 -2.04 -0.66 18.19
N PHE A 33 -3.19 -0.89 17.54
CA PHE A 33 -3.23 -1.11 16.09
C PHE A 33 -4.36 -0.34 15.44
N SER A 34 -3.95 0.58 14.58
CA SER A 34 -4.60 1.01 13.32
C SER A 34 -4.44 2.52 13.12
N LYS A 35 -3.19 2.97 12.98
CA LYS A 35 -2.93 4.22 12.29
C LYS A 35 -2.63 3.93 10.83
N MET A 36 -3.03 4.83 9.94
CA MET A 36 -2.80 4.69 8.51
C MET A 36 -2.47 6.06 7.92
N ALA A 37 -1.59 6.04 6.92
CA ALA A 37 -1.40 7.13 5.98
C ALA A 37 -1.59 6.59 4.57
N ILE A 38 -1.95 7.47 3.64
CA ILE A 38 -2.04 7.15 2.21
C ILE A 38 -1.19 8.15 1.46
N VAL A 39 -0.16 7.66 0.78
CA VAL A 39 0.64 8.42 -0.17
C VAL A 39 0.13 8.12 -1.56
N THR A 40 -0.15 9.15 -2.34
CA THR A 40 -0.39 9.03 -3.78
C THR A 40 0.80 9.58 -4.54
N PHE A 41 1.02 9.06 -5.74
CA PHE A 41 2.05 9.53 -6.66
C PHE A 41 1.46 9.62 -8.06
N GLY A 42 1.82 10.67 -8.80
CA GLY A 42 1.18 11.00 -10.07
C GLY A 42 1.78 12.25 -10.73
N GLY A 43 0.96 12.95 -11.52
CA GLY A 43 1.33 14.18 -12.24
C GLY A 43 1.75 15.33 -11.33
N ASN A 44 1.37 15.29 -10.06
CA ASN A 44 1.74 16.28 -9.04
C ASN A 44 2.92 15.82 -8.16
N GLY A 45 3.70 14.83 -8.57
CA GLY A 45 4.74 14.23 -7.70
C GLY A 45 4.13 13.23 -6.72
N ALA A 46 4.80 13.02 -5.58
CA ALA A 46 4.28 12.24 -4.47
C ALA A 46 3.73 13.15 -3.35
N VAL A 47 2.52 12.86 -2.87
CA VAL A 47 1.82 13.67 -1.87
C VAL A 47 1.16 12.81 -0.80
N LEU A 48 1.05 13.36 0.40
CA LEU A 48 0.30 12.75 1.49
C LEU A 48 -1.19 13.03 1.28
N HIS A 49 -1.92 12.06 0.73
CA HIS A 49 -3.36 12.15 0.50
C HIS A 49 -4.15 12.03 1.81
N THR A 50 -3.65 11.18 2.72
CA THR A 50 -4.24 10.99 4.05
C THR A 50 -3.12 10.98 5.07
N ASP A 51 -3.16 11.95 5.98
CA ASP A 51 -2.19 12.10 7.05
C ASP A 51 -2.18 10.85 7.95
N PHE A 52 -1.02 10.60 8.57
CA PHE A 52 -0.88 9.47 9.48
C PHE A 52 -1.71 9.67 10.75
N GLY A 53 -2.90 9.09 10.75
CA GLY A 53 -3.91 9.29 11.78
C GLY A 53 -4.50 7.99 12.27
N ASP A 54 -5.24 8.05 13.38
CA ASP A 54 -6.07 6.93 13.83
C ASP A 54 -7.09 6.59 12.74
N ILE A 55 -7.16 5.30 12.35
CA ILE A 55 -8.06 4.81 11.31
C ILE A 55 -9.50 5.24 11.61
N LYS A 56 -9.89 5.32 12.89
CA LYS A 56 -11.25 5.73 13.32
C LYS A 56 -11.61 7.12 12.82
N ASN A 57 -10.61 8.00 12.71
CA ASN A 57 -10.77 9.40 12.30
C ASN A 57 -10.54 9.61 10.80
N ILE A 58 -10.07 8.59 10.07
CA ILE A 58 -9.84 8.72 8.63
C ILE A 58 -11.18 8.83 7.90
N ASN A 59 -11.37 9.97 7.24
CA ASN A 59 -12.43 10.20 6.27
C ASN A 59 -11.83 10.14 4.87
N PHE A 60 -11.84 8.95 4.26
CA PHE A 60 -11.20 8.69 2.98
C PHE A 60 -11.88 9.45 1.84
N LYS A 61 -11.07 10.17 1.05
CA LYS A 61 -11.50 10.77 -0.21
C LYS A 61 -11.05 9.88 -1.36
N PRO A 62 -11.91 9.60 -2.37
CA PRO A 62 -11.51 8.80 -3.50
C PRO A 62 -10.29 9.38 -4.23
N LEU A 63 -9.34 8.50 -4.53
CA LEU A 63 -8.15 8.81 -5.32
C LEU A 63 -8.53 9.07 -6.78
N SER A 64 -7.74 9.90 -7.44
CA SER A 64 -7.78 10.12 -8.89
C SER A 64 -6.44 9.72 -9.50
N THR A 65 -6.47 9.33 -10.78
CA THR A 65 -5.24 9.12 -11.56
C THR A 65 -4.84 10.43 -12.23
N SER A 66 -3.55 10.72 -12.22
CA SER A 66 -2.98 11.83 -12.99
C SER A 66 -1.53 11.53 -13.29
N GLY A 67 -1.08 11.75 -14.53
CA GLY A 67 0.33 11.74 -14.93
C GLY A 67 1.14 10.49 -14.55
N GLY A 68 2.47 10.63 -14.59
CA GLY A 68 3.43 9.53 -14.47
C GLY A 68 3.57 8.92 -13.08
N THR A 69 4.66 8.18 -12.87
CA THR A 69 4.92 7.32 -11.71
C THR A 69 6.19 7.78 -10.95
N PRO A 70 6.17 8.89 -10.20
CA PRO A 70 7.33 9.42 -9.48
C PRO A 70 7.63 8.63 -8.19
N LEU A 71 8.06 7.38 -8.35
CA LEU A 71 8.31 6.45 -7.25
C LEU A 71 9.51 6.85 -6.37
N ASP A 72 10.49 7.54 -6.94
CA ASP A 72 11.59 8.14 -6.20
C ASP A 72 11.10 9.09 -5.11
N GLN A 73 10.12 9.94 -5.43
CA GLN A 73 9.51 10.86 -4.47
C GLN A 73 8.62 10.12 -3.47
N ALA A 74 7.87 9.11 -3.94
CA ALA A 74 6.98 8.32 -3.09
C ALA A 74 7.76 7.57 -1.99
N PHE A 75 8.89 6.95 -2.34
CA PHE A 75 9.73 6.24 -1.37
C PHE A 75 10.40 7.18 -0.38
N ARG A 76 10.85 8.37 -0.81
CA ARG A 76 11.38 9.40 0.12
C ARG A 76 10.31 9.85 1.09
N LEU A 77 9.13 10.24 0.61
CA LEU A 77 8.02 10.69 1.45
C LEU A 77 7.56 9.61 2.44
N ALA A 78 7.44 8.36 1.98
CA ALA A 78 7.07 7.25 2.85
C ALA A 78 8.14 6.96 3.91
N LYS A 79 9.43 7.05 3.56
CA LYS A 79 10.53 6.92 4.52
C LYS A 79 10.47 8.03 5.56
N ASP A 80 10.43 9.29 5.12
CA ASP A 80 10.42 10.46 6.01
C ASP A 80 9.26 10.39 7.01
N LEU A 81 8.08 9.98 6.56
CA LEU A 81 6.91 9.76 7.40
C LEU A 81 7.15 8.72 8.50
N ILE A 82 7.83 7.60 8.17
CA ILE A 82 8.10 6.52 9.12
C ILE A 82 9.25 6.88 10.08
N GLU A 83 10.22 7.67 9.62
CA GLU A 83 11.33 8.13 10.46
C GLU A 83 10.88 9.14 11.51
N ASP A 84 9.98 10.05 11.15
CA ASP A 84 9.45 11.09 12.04
C ASP A 84 8.80 10.48 13.29
N LYS A 85 9.36 10.78 14.46
CA LYS A 85 8.90 10.25 15.76
C LYS A 85 7.66 10.98 16.28
N ASP A 86 7.42 12.20 15.82
CA ASP A 86 6.28 13.00 16.22
C ASP A 86 5.03 12.51 15.47
N THR A 87 5.16 12.34 14.15
CA THR A 87 4.09 11.79 13.31
C THR A 87 3.93 10.28 13.54
N PHE A 88 5.03 9.52 13.53
CA PHE A 88 5.03 8.06 13.66
C PHE A 88 5.75 7.64 14.96
N PRO A 89 5.07 7.59 16.12
CA PRO A 89 5.69 7.26 17.41
C PRO A 89 6.42 5.92 17.45
N THR A 90 7.47 5.82 18.27
CA THR A 90 8.35 4.64 18.38
C THR A 90 7.61 3.35 18.73
N LYS A 91 6.46 3.42 19.41
CA LYS A 91 5.62 2.25 19.71
C LYS A 91 5.11 1.53 18.46
N PHE A 92 5.04 2.20 17.31
CA PHE A 92 4.68 1.62 16.01
C PHE A 92 5.92 1.05 15.29
N TYR A 93 6.75 0.25 15.96
CA TYR A 93 8.10 -0.08 15.49
C TYR A 93 8.17 -0.97 14.22
N LYS A 94 7.04 -1.51 13.74
CA LYS A 94 6.96 -2.36 12.54
C LYS A 94 5.77 -1.97 11.64
N PRO A 95 5.96 -1.06 10.68
CA PRO A 95 4.90 -0.66 9.73
C PRO A 95 4.53 -1.79 8.76
N TYR A 96 3.32 -1.72 8.22
CA TYR A 96 2.98 -2.38 6.95
C TYR A 96 3.00 -1.33 5.85
N SER A 97 3.75 -1.58 4.79
CA SER A 97 3.87 -0.71 3.63
C SER A 97 3.40 -1.47 2.40
N ILE A 98 2.34 -0.97 1.75
CA ILE A 98 1.72 -1.61 0.59
C ILE A 98 1.89 -0.68 -0.61
N LEU A 99 2.63 -1.14 -1.61
CA LEU A 99 2.73 -0.47 -2.91
C LEU A 99 1.65 -1.03 -3.84
N VAL A 100 0.83 -0.16 -4.41
CA VAL A 100 -0.10 -0.54 -5.49
C VAL A 100 0.25 0.30 -6.71
N SER A 101 0.62 -0.33 -7.81
CA SER A 101 1.06 0.36 -9.03
C SER A 101 0.72 -0.46 -10.28
N ASP A 102 0.39 0.23 -11.37
CA ASP A 102 0.08 -0.35 -12.68
C ASP A 102 1.12 0.00 -13.76
N GLY A 103 2.25 0.60 -13.40
CA GLY A 103 3.15 1.20 -14.39
C GLY A 103 4.61 1.24 -13.97
N GLU A 104 5.45 1.49 -14.97
CA GLU A 104 6.89 1.68 -14.80
C GLU A 104 7.21 3.03 -14.15
N PRO A 105 8.30 3.12 -13.38
CA PRO A 105 8.82 4.38 -12.86
C PRO A 105 9.10 5.38 -13.98
N ASN A 106 8.95 6.69 -13.70
CA ASN A 106 9.26 7.74 -14.68
C ASN A 106 10.73 7.74 -15.16
N ASN A 107 11.64 7.15 -14.40
CA ASN A 107 13.08 7.09 -14.63
C ASN A 107 13.73 6.07 -13.69
N ASP A 108 15.03 5.81 -13.83
CA ASP A 108 15.82 4.91 -12.97
C ASP A 108 16.35 5.56 -11.67
N LYS A 109 15.64 6.52 -11.09
CA LYS A 109 16.06 7.17 -9.82
C LYS A 109 15.32 6.64 -8.59
N TRP A 110 14.48 5.61 -8.75
CA TRP A 110 13.72 5.02 -7.64
C TRP A 110 14.56 4.02 -6.83
N GLN A 111 15.60 3.43 -7.43
CA GLN A 111 16.42 2.37 -6.82
C GLN A 111 17.10 2.84 -5.53
N GLU A 112 17.75 4.01 -5.52
CA GLU A 112 18.42 4.53 -4.33
C GLU A 112 17.42 4.89 -3.20
N PRO A 113 16.34 5.65 -3.44
CA PRO A 113 15.29 5.86 -2.44
C PRO A 113 14.71 4.56 -1.88
N LEU A 114 14.47 3.56 -2.73
CA LEU A 114 13.95 2.27 -2.29
C LEU A 114 14.97 1.51 -1.44
N PHE A 115 16.24 1.52 -1.86
CA PHE A 115 17.33 0.92 -1.09
C PHE A 115 17.38 1.54 0.31
N ASN A 116 17.35 2.87 0.41
CA ASN A 116 17.34 3.58 1.69
C ASN A 116 16.07 3.27 2.51
N PHE A 117 14.91 3.15 1.87
CA PHE A 117 13.68 2.74 2.53
C PHE A 117 13.83 1.34 3.17
N HIS A 118 14.48 0.39 2.49
CA HIS A 118 14.62 -0.98 2.98
C HIS A 118 15.76 -1.22 3.97
N HIS A 119 16.80 -0.39 3.96
CA HIS A 119 18.05 -0.70 4.67
C HIS A 119 18.43 0.33 5.74
N ASP A 120 17.87 1.53 5.69
CA ASP A 120 18.22 2.60 6.62
C ASP A 120 17.03 2.97 7.53
N GLY A 121 17.33 3.24 8.80
CA GLY A 121 16.37 3.75 9.78
C GLY A 121 15.23 2.81 10.16
N ARG A 122 14.10 3.41 10.53
CA ARG A 122 12.88 2.74 10.99
C ARG A 122 12.11 2.10 9.83
N SER A 123 12.14 2.69 8.63
CA SER A 123 11.48 2.13 7.45
C SER A 123 12.03 0.75 7.07
N ALA A 124 13.29 0.45 7.41
CA ALA A 124 13.89 -0.85 7.15
C ALA A 124 13.13 -2.03 7.82
N LYS A 125 12.41 -1.74 8.92
CA LYS A 125 11.63 -2.73 9.68
C LYS A 125 10.26 -3.01 9.06
N SER A 126 9.82 -2.25 8.07
CA SER A 126 8.51 -2.40 7.43
C SER A 126 8.33 -3.77 6.81
N VAL A 127 7.13 -4.34 6.98
CA VAL A 127 6.61 -5.39 6.11
C VAL A 127 6.26 -4.73 4.79
N CYS A 128 6.85 -5.17 3.69
CA CYS A 128 6.67 -4.54 2.38
C CYS A 128 6.00 -5.51 1.40
N TRP A 129 4.77 -5.18 1.01
CA TRP A 129 4.01 -5.91 0.00
C TRP A 129 3.77 -5.04 -1.22
N SER A 130 3.82 -5.62 -2.41
CA SER A 130 3.44 -4.92 -3.64
C SER A 130 2.30 -5.64 -4.34
N ILE A 131 1.36 -4.86 -4.90
CA ILE A 131 0.33 -5.31 -5.82
C ILE A 131 0.61 -4.64 -7.16
N PHE A 132 0.99 -5.42 -8.16
CA PHE A 132 1.06 -4.96 -9.54
C PHE A 132 -0.29 -5.15 -10.22
N ILE A 133 -0.82 -4.08 -10.82
CA ILE A 133 -2.07 -4.11 -11.58
C ILE A 133 -1.72 -4.16 -13.08
N GLY A 134 -1.62 -5.36 -13.65
CA GLY A 134 -1.19 -5.60 -15.02
C GLY A 134 -0.91 -7.08 -15.28
N ASP A 135 -0.34 -7.41 -16.44
CA ASP A 135 0.00 -8.79 -16.77
C ASP A 135 1.21 -9.23 -15.94
N ARG A 136 1.17 -10.45 -15.38
CA ARG A 136 2.29 -11.00 -14.59
C ARG A 136 3.58 -11.09 -15.42
N ASN A 137 3.47 -11.26 -16.73
CA ASN A 137 4.60 -11.37 -17.65
C ASN A 137 5.31 -10.04 -17.90
N ASP A 138 4.70 -8.91 -17.54
CA ASP A 138 5.31 -7.57 -17.66
C ASP A 138 6.51 -7.39 -16.71
N ASN A 139 6.70 -8.31 -15.76
CA ASN A 139 7.90 -8.40 -14.95
C ASN A 139 8.30 -7.08 -14.25
N PRO A 140 7.40 -6.45 -13.46
CA PRO A 140 7.58 -5.11 -12.90
C PRO A 140 8.69 -5.08 -11.85
N GLN A 141 9.88 -4.61 -12.24
CA GLN A 141 11.06 -4.62 -11.38
C GLN A 141 10.85 -3.84 -10.06
N VAL A 142 10.19 -2.68 -10.12
CA VAL A 142 9.95 -1.88 -8.90
C VAL A 142 9.03 -2.55 -7.90
N ASN A 143 7.99 -3.27 -8.36
CA ASN A 143 7.12 -4.04 -7.47
C ASN A 143 7.89 -5.21 -6.84
N LYS A 144 8.78 -5.84 -7.60
CA LYS A 144 9.63 -6.93 -7.10
C LYS A 144 10.60 -6.46 -6.02
N ASP A 145 11.25 -5.33 -6.28
CA ASP A 145 12.25 -4.79 -5.35
C ASP A 145 11.59 -4.23 -4.09
N PHE A 146 10.41 -3.59 -4.21
CA PHE A 146 9.65 -3.11 -3.05
C PHE A 146 9.07 -4.26 -2.22
N GLY A 147 8.50 -5.26 -2.89
CA GLY A 147 7.71 -6.33 -2.28
C GLY A 147 8.55 -7.43 -1.64
N LYS A 148 9.59 -7.08 -0.84
CA LYS A 148 10.49 -8.06 -0.21
C LYS A 148 9.78 -9.11 0.66
N ASP A 149 8.59 -8.79 1.16
CA ASP A 149 7.76 -9.71 1.97
C ASP A 149 6.57 -10.30 1.20
N GLY A 150 6.38 -9.92 -0.08
CA GLY A 150 5.31 -10.43 -0.94
C GLY A 150 5.05 -9.56 -2.17
N VAL A 151 5.07 -10.19 -3.35
CA VAL A 151 4.69 -9.57 -4.63
C VAL A 151 3.44 -10.25 -5.16
N PHE A 152 2.41 -9.46 -5.42
CA PHE A 152 1.10 -9.91 -5.86
C PHE A 152 0.78 -9.27 -7.21
N TYR A 153 0.02 -9.99 -8.03
CA TYR A 153 -0.33 -9.59 -9.39
C TYR A 153 -1.85 -9.66 -9.54
N THR A 154 -2.41 -8.71 -10.27
CA THR A 154 -3.84 -8.69 -10.57
C THR A 154 -4.08 -8.02 -11.92
N ASP A 155 -4.79 -8.73 -12.77
CA ASP A 155 -5.27 -8.29 -14.09
C ASP A 155 -6.80 -8.07 -14.09
N ASP A 156 -7.49 -8.54 -13.04
CA ASP A 156 -8.93 -8.40 -12.87
C ASP A 156 -9.34 -7.83 -11.51
N VAL A 157 -10.61 -7.41 -11.45
CA VAL A 157 -11.22 -6.74 -10.30
C VAL A 157 -11.41 -7.67 -9.12
N GLU A 158 -11.78 -8.93 -9.35
CA GLU A 158 -12.10 -9.88 -8.29
C GLU A 158 -10.84 -10.26 -7.52
N LYS A 159 -9.72 -10.47 -8.22
CA LYS A 159 -8.40 -10.70 -7.62
C LYS A 159 -7.93 -9.52 -6.79
N LEU A 160 -8.05 -8.28 -7.28
CA LEU A 160 -7.64 -7.09 -6.53
C LEU A 160 -8.42 -6.96 -5.21
N VAL A 161 -9.75 -7.14 -5.27
CA VAL A 161 -10.60 -7.15 -4.07
C VAL A 161 -10.15 -8.24 -3.11
N LYS A 162 -9.85 -9.45 -3.62
CA LYS A 162 -9.44 -10.57 -2.79
C LYS A 162 -8.10 -10.34 -2.09
N LEU A 163 -7.13 -9.76 -2.80
CA LEU A 163 -5.83 -9.39 -2.25
C LEU A 163 -5.99 -8.40 -1.09
N PHE A 164 -6.80 -7.35 -1.28
CA PHE A 164 -7.08 -6.38 -0.22
C PHE A 164 -7.77 -7.02 0.99
N GLU A 165 -8.73 -7.92 0.80
CA GLU A 165 -9.34 -8.68 1.90
C GLU A 165 -8.30 -9.46 2.70
N ILE A 166 -7.42 -10.19 2.02
CA ILE A 166 -6.37 -11.02 2.67
C ILE A 166 -5.37 -10.14 3.43
N MET A 167 -4.90 -9.05 2.81
CA MET A 167 -3.99 -8.10 3.45
C MET A 167 -4.64 -7.46 4.68
N THR A 168 -5.89 -7.01 4.56
CA THR A 168 -6.67 -6.42 5.66
C THR A 168 -6.76 -7.39 6.84
N GLN A 169 -7.17 -8.64 6.59
CA GLN A 169 -7.28 -9.65 7.65
C GLN A 169 -5.93 -9.98 8.29
N THR A 170 -4.85 -9.97 7.52
CA THR A 170 -3.49 -10.23 8.00
C THR A 170 -3.02 -9.12 8.92
N ILE A 171 -3.24 -7.87 8.51
CA ILE A 171 -2.92 -6.67 9.30
C ILE A 171 -3.73 -6.64 10.59
N SER A 172 -5.04 -6.90 10.55
CA SER A 172 -5.90 -6.93 11.75
C SER A 172 -5.43 -7.96 12.80
N LYS A 173 -4.74 -9.03 12.38
CA LYS A 173 -4.18 -10.05 13.27
C LYS A 173 -2.77 -9.73 13.76
N GLY A 174 -2.15 -8.64 13.29
CA GLY A 174 -0.76 -8.30 13.61
C GLY A 174 0.27 -9.29 13.05
N SER A 175 -0.10 -10.07 12.04
CA SER A 175 0.77 -11.08 11.45
C SER A 175 1.62 -10.49 10.32
N ALA A 176 2.95 -10.62 10.43
CA ALA A 176 3.84 -10.24 9.32
C ALA A 176 3.76 -11.25 8.15
N SER A 177 3.24 -12.45 8.40
CA SER A 177 2.98 -13.44 7.36
C SER A 177 1.55 -13.32 6.90
N ILE A 178 1.33 -12.98 5.63
CA ILE A 178 0.14 -13.43 4.93
C ILE A 178 0.23 -14.95 4.98
N LYS A 179 -0.70 -15.62 5.70
CA LYS A 179 -0.80 -17.08 5.58
C LYS A 179 -0.79 -17.34 4.09
N LYS A 180 0.12 -18.20 3.61
CA LYS A 180 0.01 -18.85 2.30
C LYS A 180 -1.31 -19.63 2.32
N LEU A 181 -2.45 -18.92 2.27
CA LEU A 181 -3.68 -19.47 1.80
C LEU A 181 -3.33 -19.80 0.37
N ASN A 182 -3.30 -21.10 0.10
CA ASN A 182 -3.12 -21.66 -1.21
C ASN A 182 -4.01 -20.89 -2.22
N TRP A 183 -3.40 -20.00 -2.99
CA TRP A 183 -3.95 -19.42 -4.21
C TRP A 183 -2.89 -19.74 -5.25
N ILE A 184 -2.88 -21.00 -5.72
CA ILE A 184 -3.42 -21.52 -7.01
C ILE A 184 -2.49 -21.09 -8.16
N PRO A 185 -2.01 -22.07 -8.98
CA PRO A 185 -0.62 -22.22 -9.42
C PRO A 185 -0.01 -21.07 -10.22
#